data_AF-A0A150RV66-F1
#
_entry.id   AF-A0A150RV66-F1
#
_cell.length_a   1.000
_cell.length_b   1.000
_cell.length_c   1.000
_cell.angle_alpha   90.00
_cell.angle_beta   90.00
_cell.angle_gamma   90.00
#
_symmetry.space_group_name_H-M   'P 1'
#
loop_
_entity.id
_entity.type
_entity.pdbx_description
1 polymer ?
#
loop_
_entity_poly.entity_id
_entity_poly.type
_entity_poly.pdbx_seq_one_letter_code
_entity_poly.pdbx_strand_id
1 'polypeptide(L)' 'MSQGEGQDAATYRVVVDHEKQYTVCPVERPIPRGWREAGKQGSVMECLAYIDQAWERLRAPAEVARARAERLS' A
#
# COMPACT_ATOMS: atom_id res chain seq x y z
N MET A 1 4.61 -23.55 7.05
CA MET A 1 3.49 -23.09 6.20
C MET A 1 2.60 -22.19 7.03
N SER A 2 2.83 -20.87 7.08
CA SER A 2 2.00 -20.02 7.95
C SER A 2 2.08 -18.55 7.54
N GLN A 3 1.19 -18.11 6.67
CA GLN A 3 0.48 -16.83 6.76
C GLN A 3 -0.38 -16.68 5.50
N GLY A 4 -1.68 -16.90 5.60
CA GLY A 4 -2.56 -16.76 4.44
C GLY A 4 -4.07 -16.71 4.71
N GLU A 5 -4.57 -17.17 5.85
CA GLU A 5 -6.03 -17.38 6.03
C GLU A 5 -6.77 -16.30 6.82
N GLY A 6 -6.14 -15.17 7.16
CA GLY A 6 -6.78 -14.09 7.94
C GLY A 6 -7.10 -12.80 7.17
N GLN A 7 -6.75 -12.71 5.88
CA GLN A 7 -6.80 -11.43 5.14
C GLN A 7 -8.08 -11.22 4.32
N ASP A 8 -8.97 -12.22 4.26
CA ASP A 8 -10.11 -12.24 3.33
C ASP A 8 -11.32 -11.42 3.83
N ALA A 9 -11.47 -11.26 5.16
CA ALA A 9 -12.59 -10.52 5.76
C ALA A 9 -12.18 -9.22 6.48
N ALA A 10 -10.88 -8.97 6.67
CA ALA A 10 -10.43 -7.78 7.39
C ALA A 10 -10.49 -6.55 6.48
N THR A 11 -11.08 -5.46 6.97
CA THR A 11 -11.04 -4.18 6.24
C THR A 11 -9.68 -3.53 6.43
N TYR A 12 -9.10 -3.06 5.35
CA TYR A 12 -7.83 -2.36 5.33
C TYR A 12 -8.01 -0.91 4.93
N ARG A 13 -7.05 -0.07 5.35
CA ARG A 13 -6.94 1.32 4.94
C ARG A 13 -5.56 1.60 4.41
N VAL A 14 -5.48 2.50 3.45
CA VAL A 14 -4.22 3.03 2.95
C VAL A 14 -3.82 4.19 3.84
N VAL A 15 -2.64 4.10 4.42
CA VAL A 15 -1.99 5.18 5.15
C VAL A 15 -0.79 5.70 4.37
N VAL A 16 -0.52 6.98 4.51
CA VAL A 16 0.60 7.69 3.89
C VAL A 16 1.36 8.46 4.95
N ASP A 17 2.67 8.38 4.87
CA ASP A 17 3.58 9.14 5.71
C ASP A 17 3.94 10.50 5.06
N HIS A 18 4.58 11.39 5.81
CA HIS A 18 5.16 12.64 5.30
C HIS A 18 6.13 12.45 4.13
N GLU A 19 6.82 11.32 4.02
CA GLU A 19 7.69 10.96 2.90
C GLU A 19 6.93 10.42 1.66
N LYS A 20 5.59 10.50 1.65
CA LYS A 20 4.70 9.96 0.59
C LYS A 20 4.83 8.44 0.39
N GLN A 21 5.24 7.72 1.43
CA GLN A 21 5.24 6.27 1.44
C GLN A 21 3.84 5.76 1.75
N TYR A 22 3.25 4.98 0.83
CA TYR A 22 1.95 4.37 1.03
C TYR A 22 2.10 2.98 1.65
N THR A 23 1.29 2.68 2.67
CA THR A 23 1.23 1.38 3.33
C THR A 23 -0.21 0.97 3.58
N VAL A 24 -0.48 -0.32 3.50
CA VAL A 24 -1.79 -0.88 3.84
C VAL A 24 -1.78 -1.27 5.32
N CYS A 25 -2.70 -0.72 6.09
CA CYS A 25 -2.85 -0.98 7.52
C CYS A 25 -4.28 -1.48 7.79
N PRO A 26 -4.49 -2.55 8.59
CA PRO A 26 -5.84 -2.98 8.95
C PRO A 26 -6.54 -1.88 9.76
N VAL A 27 -7.83 -1.66 9.51
CA VAL A 27 -8.61 -0.62 10.23
C VAL A 27 -8.72 -0.92 11.72
N GLU A 28 -8.61 -2.19 12.09
CA GLU A 28 -8.61 -2.69 13.46
C GLU A 28 -7.40 -2.20 14.27
N ARG A 29 -6.30 -1.84 13.59
CA ARG A 29 -5.11 -1.29 14.25
C ARG A 29 -5.13 0.24 14.21
N PRO A 30 -4.76 0.91 15.30
CA PRO A 30 -4.62 2.37 15.32
C PRO A 30 -3.51 2.82 14.37
N ILE A 31 -3.64 4.03 13.82
CA ILE A 31 -2.64 4.62 12.94
C ILE A 31 -1.40 4.97 13.77
N PRO A 32 -0.20 4.54 13.37
CA PRO A 32 1.02 4.96 14.03
C PRO A 32 1.23 6.48 13.92
N ARG A 33 1.80 7.08 14.96
CA ARG A 33 2.10 8.53 14.98
C ARG A 33 3.02 8.89 13.80
N GLY A 34 2.63 9.89 13.01
CA GLY A 34 3.35 10.32 11.79
C GLY A 34 2.69 9.86 10.50
N TRP A 35 1.88 8.81 10.55
CA TRP A 35 1.09 8.33 9.42
C TRP A 35 -0.27 9.00 9.38
N ARG A 36 -0.84 9.13 8.18
CA ARG A 36 -2.15 9.73 7.93
C ARG A 36 -2.94 8.87 6.96
N GLU A 37 -4.26 8.92 7.01
CA GLU A 37 -5.09 8.16 6.06
C GLU A 37 -5.01 8.79 4.67
N ALA A 38 -4.72 7.97 3.66
CA ALA A 38 -4.68 8.40 2.27
C ALA A 38 -6.08 8.51 1.64
N GLY A 39 -7.13 8.17 2.38
CA GLY A 39 -8.53 8.27 1.97
C GLY A 39 -9.11 7.03 1.27
N LYS A 40 -8.33 5.95 1.09
CA LYS A 40 -8.83 4.66 0.57
C LYS A 40 -8.92 3.62 1.68
N GLN A 41 -10.07 2.96 1.79
CA GLN A 41 -10.30 1.83 2.68
C GLN A 41 -11.12 0.77 1.93
N GLY A 42 -10.94 -0.50 2.27
CA GLY A 42 -11.60 -1.63 1.61
C GLY A 42 -10.78 -2.92 1.75
N SER A 43 -10.97 -3.86 0.84
CA SER A 43 -10.14 -5.07 0.83
C SER A 43 -8.69 -4.76 0.51
N VAL A 44 -7.78 -5.65 0.91
CA VAL A 44 -6.34 -5.50 0.61
C VAL A 44 -6.09 -5.28 -0.88
N MET A 45 -6.83 -5.97 -1.75
CA MET A 45 -6.74 -5.84 -3.21
C MET A 45 -7.10 -4.43 -3.71
N GLU A 46 -8.18 -3.84 -3.19
CA GLU A 46 -8.58 -2.48 -3.54
C GLU A 46 -7.57 -1.44 -3.04
N CYS A 47 -7.03 -1.65 -1.85
CA CYS A 47 -5.99 -0.78 -1.28
C CYS A 47 -4.72 -0.85 -2.11
N LEU A 48 -4.28 -2.04 -2.52
CA LEU A 48 -3.12 -2.23 -3.37
C LEU A 48 -3.31 -1.59 -4.75
N ALA A 49 -4.47 -1.77 -5.38
CA ALA A 49 -4.78 -1.14 -6.67
C ALA A 49 -4.77 0.39 -6.61
N TYR A 50 -5.19 0.98 -5.48
CA TYR A 50 -5.08 2.41 -5.25
C TYR A 50 -3.62 2.86 -5.11
N ILE A 51 -2.80 2.10 -4.35
CA ILE A 51 -1.38 2.40 -4.18
C ILE A 51 -0.65 2.32 -5.52
N ASP A 52 -0.94 1.30 -6.33
CA ASP A 52 -0.34 1.12 -7.66
C ASP A 52 -0.63 2.34 -8.55
N GLN A 53 -1.90 2.76 -8.65
CA GLN A 53 -2.29 3.97 -9.40
C GLN A 53 -1.65 5.25 -8.84
N ALA A 54 -1.55 5.38 -7.52
CA ALA A 54 -0.90 6.52 -6.88
C ALA A 54 0.61 6.56 -7.19
N TRP A 55 1.26 5.40 -7.22
CA TRP A 55 2.65 5.24 -7.63
C TRP A 55 2.86 5.54 -9.11
N GLU A 56 1.97 5.09 -10.00
CA GLU A 56 2.03 5.41 -11.43
C GLU A 56 2.00 6.93 -11.68
N ARG A 57 1.19 7.66 -10.92
CA ARG A 57 1.15 9.14 -10.96
C ARG A 57 2.44 9.80 -10.47
N LEU A 58 3.17 9.16 -9.57
CA LEU A 58 4.47 9.63 -9.09
C LEU A 58 5.64 9.15 -9.99
N ARG A 59 5.44 8.10 -10.80
CA ARG A 59 6.48 7.40 -11.57
C ARG A 59 6.57 7.78 -13.04
N ALA A 60 5.67 8.61 -13.59
CA ALA A 60 5.78 9.03 -14.99
C ALA A 60 6.90 10.08 -15.19
N PRO A 61 7.87 9.95 -16.14
CA PRO A 61 8.31 8.80 -16.94
C PRO A 61 9.85 8.63 -16.92
N ALA A 62 10.54 8.70 -15.78
CA ALA A 62 12.02 8.57 -15.76
C ALA A 62 12.51 7.13 -15.52
N GLU A 63 11.71 6.28 -14.87
CA GLU A 63 12.20 5.03 -14.28
C GLU A 63 11.35 3.79 -14.56
N VAL A 64 10.49 3.82 -15.59
CA VAL A 64 9.87 2.58 -16.10
C VAL A 64 10.90 1.72 -16.88
N ALA A 65 12.11 2.24 -17.10
CA ALA A 65 13.14 1.58 -17.89
C ALA A 65 14.09 0.64 -17.10
N ARG A 66 14.05 0.55 -15.75
CA ARG A 66 15.12 -0.21 -15.06
C ARG A 66 14.80 -1.04 -13.81
N ALA A 67 13.80 -0.71 -13.00
CA ALA A 67 13.75 -1.26 -11.63
C ALA A 67 12.41 -1.91 -11.26
N ARG A 68 12.04 -3.01 -11.92
CA ARG A 68 11.09 -4.00 -11.39
C ARG A 68 11.65 -5.42 -11.52
N ALA A 69 12.98 -5.56 -11.39
CA ALA A 69 13.72 -6.81 -11.57
C ALA A 69 14.46 -7.29 -10.30
N GLU A 70 14.46 -6.54 -9.19
CA GLU A 70 15.40 -6.82 -8.07
C GLU A 70 14.75 -6.77 -6.67
N ARG A 71 13.54 -7.32 -6.51
CA ARG A 71 12.95 -7.56 -5.16
C ARG A 71 12.59 -9.02 -4.90
N LEU A 72 13.28 -9.93 -5.60
CA LEU A 72 13.37 -11.35 -5.29
C LEU A 72 14.80 -11.80 -5.65
N SER A 73 15.78 -11.41 -4.84
CA SER A 73 17.04 -12.13 -4.69
C SER A 73 17.55 -12.05 -3.26
#